data_AF-A0A350ES72-F1
#
_entry.id   AF-A0A350ES72-F1
#
_cell.length_a   1.000
_cell.length_b   1.000
_cell.length_c   1.000
_cell.angle_alpha   90.00
_cell.angle_beta   90.00
_cell.angle_gamma   90.00
#
_symmetry.space_group_name_H-M   'P 1'
#
loop_
_entity.id
_entity.type
_entity.pdbx_description
1 polymer ?
#
loop_
_entity_poly.entity_id
_entity_poly.type
_entity_poly.pdbx_seq_one_letter_code
_entity_poly.pdbx_strand_id
1 'polypeptide(L)'
;RRLTLSLTGLPPALDELDTFLARHAEDAPAAYEEAVTRLLESPHFGEHWARWWLDAARYADSHGFQRDDLRDLWPYRDWVIRAFNDNLPFDEFTIAQLAGDLLVDRPPDAAGLTPEELALYTATGFHRTTPTNVEAGTDQEEARVNQVFDRVNTTSMVWLGLTMECAQCHDHKY
;
A
#
# COMPACT_ATOMS: atom_id res chain seq x y z
N ARG A 1 -6.12 -24.19 -8.73
CA ARG A 1 -7.12 -23.09 -8.95
C ARG A 1 -7.32 -22.17 -7.74
N ARG A 2 -7.75 -22.63 -6.55
CA ARG A 2 -7.94 -21.72 -5.39
C ARG A 2 -6.64 -21.01 -5.00
N LEU A 3 -5.55 -21.77 -4.91
CA LEU A 3 -4.23 -21.23 -4.57
C LEU A 3 -3.81 -20.04 -5.46
N THR A 4 -3.85 -20.19 -6.78
CA THR A 4 -3.49 -19.10 -7.70
C THR A 4 -4.43 -17.90 -7.60
N LEU A 5 -5.74 -18.11 -7.46
CA LEU A 5 -6.67 -16.98 -7.27
C LEU A 5 -6.42 -16.24 -5.95
N SER A 6 -6.02 -16.95 -4.90
CA SER A 6 -5.69 -16.35 -3.60
C SER A 6 -4.35 -15.62 -3.60
N LEU A 7 -3.36 -16.12 -4.33
CA LEU A 7 -2.01 -15.52 -4.32
C LEU A 7 -1.86 -14.42 -5.38
N THR A 8 -2.40 -14.61 -6.59
CA THR A 8 -2.19 -13.69 -7.72
C THR A 8 -3.49 -13.07 -8.23
N GLY A 9 -4.66 -13.52 -7.77
CA GLY A 9 -5.95 -13.05 -8.31
C GLY A 9 -6.30 -13.56 -9.70
N LEU A 10 -5.40 -14.34 -10.31
CA LEU A 10 -5.54 -14.82 -11.69
C LEU A 10 -5.80 -16.33 -11.71
N PRO A 11 -6.61 -16.83 -12.66
CA PRO A 11 -6.70 -18.27 -12.92
C PRO A 11 -5.33 -18.80 -13.41
N PRO A 12 -5.03 -20.09 -13.21
CA PRO A 12 -3.77 -20.64 -13.68
C PRO A 12 -3.80 -20.73 -15.20
N ALA A 13 -2.66 -20.56 -15.86
CA ALA A 13 -2.54 -20.87 -17.27
C ALA A 13 -2.64 -22.40 -17.49
N LEU A 14 -3.00 -22.83 -18.70
CA LEU A 14 -3.23 -24.25 -18.97
C LEU A 14 -1.94 -25.07 -18.86
N ASP A 15 -0.83 -24.53 -19.32
CA ASP A 15 0.50 -25.11 -19.22
C ASP A 15 0.97 -25.24 -17.76
N GLU A 16 0.71 -24.22 -16.93
CA GLU A 16 0.99 -24.28 -15.49
C GLU A 16 0.15 -25.35 -14.77
N LEU A 17 -1.12 -25.52 -15.20
CA LEU A 17 -2.00 -26.54 -14.66
C LEU A 17 -1.52 -27.94 -15.06
N ASP A 18 -1.19 -28.16 -16.33
CA ASP A 18 -0.69 -29.44 -16.82
C ASP A 18 0.64 -29.81 -16.13
N THR A 19 1.54 -28.84 -15.96
CA THR A 19 2.80 -29.00 -15.22
C THR A 19 2.53 -29.41 -13.76
N PHE A 20 1.62 -28.71 -13.09
CA PHE A 20 1.25 -29.03 -11.72
C PHE A 20 0.66 -30.44 -11.60
N LEU A 21 -0.25 -30.85 -12.51
CA LEU A 21 -0.88 -32.17 -12.47
C LEU A 21 0.13 -33.29 -12.68
N ALA A 22 1.08 -33.10 -13.60
CA ALA A 22 2.16 -34.06 -13.84
C ALA A 22 3.03 -34.22 -12.58
N ARG A 23 3.51 -33.11 -12.00
CA ARG A 23 4.32 -33.12 -10.78
C ARG A 23 3.57 -33.69 -9.59
N HIS A 24 2.29 -33.34 -9.44
CA HIS A 24 1.45 -33.84 -8.35
C HIS A 24 1.22 -35.36 -8.44
N ALA A 25 1.19 -35.93 -9.66
CA ALA A 25 1.10 -37.38 -9.84
C ALA A 25 2.38 -38.11 -9.40
N GLU A 26 3.54 -37.44 -9.44
CA GLU A 26 4.83 -37.97 -9.00
C GLU A 26 5.03 -37.79 -7.48
N ASP A 27 4.83 -36.57 -6.98
CA ASP A 27 4.97 -36.18 -5.57
C ASP A 27 4.02 -35.01 -5.26
N ALA A 28 2.88 -35.33 -4.64
CA ALA A 28 1.83 -34.34 -4.37
C ALA A 28 2.27 -33.24 -3.37
N PRO A 29 2.91 -33.56 -2.22
CA PRO A 29 3.48 -32.54 -1.34
C PRO A 29 4.48 -31.61 -2.04
N ALA A 30 5.46 -32.15 -2.76
CA ALA A 30 6.49 -31.35 -3.43
C ALA A 30 5.87 -30.44 -4.51
N ALA A 31 4.94 -30.97 -5.32
CA ALA A 31 4.25 -30.18 -6.33
C ALA A 31 3.46 -29.00 -5.75
N TYR A 32 2.89 -29.17 -4.55
CA TYR A 32 2.20 -28.08 -3.86
C TYR A 32 3.18 -27.00 -3.38
N GLU A 33 4.30 -27.38 -2.75
CA GLU A 33 5.33 -26.43 -2.32
C GLU A 33 5.94 -25.68 -3.51
N GLU A 34 6.30 -26.39 -4.59
CA GLU A 34 6.79 -25.81 -5.84
C GLU A 34 5.78 -24.77 -6.40
N ALA A 35 4.48 -25.11 -6.39
CA ALA A 35 3.44 -24.20 -6.87
C ALA A 35 3.27 -22.96 -5.97
N VAL A 36 3.35 -23.12 -4.65
CA VAL A 36 3.28 -21.99 -3.70
C VAL A 36 4.46 -21.04 -3.93
N THR A 37 5.69 -21.56 -3.95
CA THR A 37 6.91 -20.78 -4.16
C THR A 37 6.83 -19.99 -5.46
N ARG A 38 6.50 -20.66 -6.57
CA ARG A 38 6.36 -20.02 -7.88
C ARG A 38 5.32 -18.90 -7.90
N LEU A 39 4.20 -19.08 -7.19
CA LEU A 39 3.13 -18.07 -7.13
C LEU A 39 3.51 -16.89 -6.24
N LEU A 40 4.25 -17.10 -5.15
CA LEU A 40 4.78 -16.03 -4.31
C LEU A 40 5.87 -15.22 -5.02
N GLU A 41 6.68 -15.86 -5.87
CA GLU A 41 7.70 -15.21 -6.71
C GLU A 41 7.12 -14.50 -7.94
N SER A 42 5.83 -14.66 -8.22
CA SER A 42 5.17 -14.00 -9.35
C SER A 42 5.00 -12.50 -9.09
N PRO A 43 5.25 -11.61 -10.08
CA PRO A 43 4.97 -10.18 -9.91
C PRO A 43 3.49 -9.89 -9.62
N HIS A 44 2.60 -10.78 -10.06
CA HIS A 44 1.16 -10.69 -9.80
C HIS A 44 0.79 -10.90 -8.33
N PHE A 45 1.69 -11.48 -7.52
CA PHE A 45 1.48 -11.58 -6.08
C PHE A 45 1.37 -10.19 -5.44
N GLY A 46 2.38 -9.35 -5.65
CA GLY A 46 2.39 -7.97 -5.15
C GLY A 46 1.25 -7.13 -5.74
N GLU A 47 0.94 -7.28 -7.03
CA GLU A 47 -0.21 -6.60 -7.65
C GLU A 47 -1.55 -7.00 -6.99
N HIS A 48 -1.71 -8.28 -6.63
CA HIS A 48 -2.93 -8.77 -6.00
C HIS A 48 -3.04 -8.33 -4.54
N TRP A 49 -1.98 -8.51 -3.77
CA TRP A 49 -1.95 -8.31 -2.32
C TRP A 49 -1.81 -6.85 -1.91
N ALA A 50 -1.09 -6.04 -2.69
CA ALA A 50 -0.98 -4.61 -2.43
C ALA A 50 -2.34 -3.91 -2.44
N ARG A 51 -3.35 -4.42 -3.16
CA ARG A 51 -4.70 -3.81 -3.17
C ARG A 51 -5.33 -3.75 -1.78
N TRP A 52 -5.17 -4.79 -0.97
CA TRP A 52 -5.67 -4.78 0.41
C TRP A 52 -5.00 -3.70 1.25
N TRP A 53 -3.70 -3.52 1.04
CA TRP A 53 -2.96 -2.45 1.71
C TRP A 53 -3.38 -1.07 1.21
N LEU A 54 -3.52 -0.91 -0.10
CA LEU A 54 -3.91 0.35 -0.73
C LEU A 54 -5.32 0.77 -0.32
N ASP A 55 -6.23 -0.19 -0.14
CA ASP A 55 -7.56 0.05 0.42
C ASP A 55 -7.46 0.56 1.87
N ALA A 56 -6.63 -0.09 2.70
CA ALA A 56 -6.40 0.33 4.09
C ALA A 56 -5.73 1.71 4.17
N ALA A 57 -4.78 1.98 3.27
CA ALA A 57 -4.13 3.28 3.12
C ALA A 57 -5.04 4.32 2.46
N ARG A 58 -6.24 3.94 1.98
CA ARG A 58 -7.20 4.82 1.31
C ARG A 58 -6.65 5.47 0.04
N TYR A 59 -5.86 4.70 -0.69
CA TYR A 59 -5.35 5.10 -1.99
C TYR A 59 -6.50 5.38 -2.96
N ALA A 60 -6.34 6.45 -3.74
CA ALA A 60 -7.19 6.77 -4.87
C ALA A 60 -6.39 7.56 -5.89
N ASP A 61 -6.67 7.35 -7.18
CA ASP A 61 -6.08 8.13 -8.28
C ASP A 61 -6.67 9.56 -8.37
N SER A 62 -7.67 9.88 -7.54
CA SER A 62 -8.34 11.18 -7.48
C SER A 62 -8.27 11.82 -6.08
N HIS A 63 -8.72 13.07 -5.96
CA HIS A 63 -8.74 13.81 -4.70
C HIS A 63 -9.68 13.25 -3.63
N GLY A 64 -10.67 12.44 -4.01
CA GLY A 64 -11.62 11.80 -3.10
C GLY A 64 -12.57 12.78 -2.42
N PHE A 65 -12.83 13.94 -3.04
CA PHE A 65 -13.68 15.00 -2.50
C PHE A 65 -14.58 15.61 -3.58
N GLN A 66 -15.35 16.66 -3.26
CA GLN A 66 -16.36 17.24 -4.15
C GLN A 66 -15.84 17.57 -5.57
N ARG A 67 -14.65 18.21 -5.67
CA ARG A 67 -13.92 18.33 -6.94
C ARG A 67 -12.90 17.20 -7.07
N ASP A 68 -13.37 16.08 -7.63
CA ASP A 68 -12.64 14.81 -7.69
C ASP A 68 -11.68 14.70 -8.88
N ASP A 69 -10.78 15.68 -9.03
CA ASP A 69 -9.76 15.63 -10.10
C ASP A 69 -8.71 14.53 -9.82
N LEU A 70 -8.01 14.11 -10.88
CA LEU A 70 -6.91 13.16 -10.78
C LEU A 70 -5.71 13.77 -10.03
N ARG A 71 -4.99 12.92 -9.28
CA ARG A 71 -3.74 13.26 -8.58
C ARG A 71 -2.62 12.30 -8.93
N ASP A 72 -1.39 12.81 -8.96
CA ASP A 72 -0.19 12.01 -9.20
C ASP A 72 0.23 11.27 -7.91
N LEU A 73 -0.46 10.16 -7.60
CA LEU A 73 -0.15 9.30 -6.45
C LEU A 73 0.27 7.88 -6.85
N TRP A 74 0.15 7.51 -8.13
CA TRP A 74 0.54 6.21 -8.66
C TRP A 74 1.98 5.74 -8.29
N PRO A 75 3.00 6.61 -8.07
CA PRO A 75 4.30 6.14 -7.61
C PRO A 75 4.23 5.44 -6.25
N TYR A 76 3.35 5.88 -5.34
CA TYR A 76 3.12 5.23 -4.05
C TYR A 76 2.49 3.85 -4.23
N ARG A 77 1.48 3.71 -5.10
CA ARG A 77 0.89 2.41 -5.47
C ARG A 77 1.95 1.44 -5.94
N ASP A 78 2.77 1.88 -6.89
CA ASP A 78 3.81 1.04 -7.48
C ASP A 78 4.91 0.71 -6.46
N TRP A 79 5.21 1.61 -5.52
CA TRP A 79 6.10 1.34 -4.40
C TRP A 79 5.56 0.25 -3.47
N VAL A 80 4.26 0.30 -3.11
CA VAL A 80 3.63 -0.75 -2.29
C VAL A 80 3.69 -2.10 -3.02
N ILE A 81 3.35 -2.14 -4.31
CA ILE A 81 3.43 -3.38 -5.12
C ILE A 81 4.83 -3.98 -5.09
N ARG A 82 5.87 -3.14 -5.26
CA ARG A 82 7.27 -3.59 -5.16
C ARG A 82 7.60 -4.09 -3.76
N ALA A 83 7.22 -3.36 -2.71
CA ALA A 83 7.48 -3.78 -1.32
C ALA A 83 6.91 -5.17 -1.00
N PHE A 84 5.72 -5.51 -1.52
CA PHE A 84 5.15 -6.86 -1.39
C PHE A 84 5.94 -7.91 -2.18
N ASN A 85 6.31 -7.62 -3.43
CA ASN A 85 7.06 -8.55 -4.28
C ASN A 85 8.49 -8.79 -3.76
N ASP A 86 9.13 -7.76 -3.20
CA ASP A 86 10.46 -7.83 -2.61
C ASP A 86 10.45 -8.47 -1.21
N ASN A 87 9.25 -8.83 -0.70
CA ASN A 87 9.04 -9.35 0.65
C ASN A 87 9.69 -8.46 1.72
N LEU A 88 9.47 -7.14 1.61
CA LEU A 88 10.05 -6.17 2.53
C LEU A 88 9.59 -6.46 3.97
N PRO A 89 10.52 -6.55 4.95
CA PRO A 89 10.17 -6.77 6.35
C PRO A 89 9.14 -5.76 6.85
N PHE A 90 8.17 -6.22 7.63
CA PHE A 90 7.03 -5.39 8.06
C PHE A 90 7.44 -4.17 8.89
N ASP A 91 8.52 -4.28 9.67
CA ASP A 91 9.12 -3.19 10.43
C ASP A 91 9.73 -2.12 9.51
N GLU A 92 10.49 -2.52 8.50
CA GLU A 92 11.04 -1.61 7.49
C GLU A 92 9.92 -0.96 6.66
N PHE A 93 8.93 -1.75 6.24
CA PHE A 93 7.74 -1.26 5.52
C PHE A 93 6.92 -0.26 6.33
N THR A 94 6.84 -0.48 7.65
CA THR A 94 6.19 0.44 8.59
C THR A 94 6.96 1.74 8.70
N ILE A 95 8.27 1.67 8.95
CA ILE A 95 9.12 2.85 9.12
C ILE A 95 9.13 3.69 7.84
N ALA A 96 9.30 3.07 6.68
CA ALA A 96 9.35 3.78 5.40
C ALA A 96 8.06 4.58 5.12
N GLN A 97 6.90 4.06 5.51
CA GLN A 97 5.62 4.74 5.27
C GLN A 97 5.28 5.83 6.29
N LEU A 98 5.66 5.64 7.57
CA LEU A 98 5.38 6.60 8.63
C LEU A 98 6.43 7.71 8.74
N ALA A 99 7.66 7.45 8.31
CA ALA A 99 8.81 8.32 8.56
C ALA A 99 9.91 8.24 7.48
N GLY A 100 9.62 7.73 6.28
CA GLY A 100 10.63 7.58 5.23
C GLY A 100 11.28 8.90 4.82
N ASP A 101 10.50 9.97 4.73
CA ASP A 101 10.98 11.34 4.47
C ASP A 101 11.95 11.85 5.54
N LEU A 102 11.82 11.39 6.80
CA LEU A 102 12.72 11.72 7.90
C LEU A 102 14.03 10.91 7.88
N LEU A 103 14.13 9.88 7.04
CA LEU A 103 15.35 9.08 6.86
C LEU A 103 16.25 9.61 5.73
N VAL A 104 15.85 10.71 5.08
CA VAL A 104 16.62 11.36 4.03
C VAL A 104 17.08 12.73 4.52
N ASP A 105 18.40 12.92 4.68
CA ASP A 105 19.01 14.15 5.21
C ASP A 105 19.03 15.35 4.24
N ARG A 106 18.31 15.25 3.12
CA ARG A 106 18.23 16.28 2.08
C ARG A 106 16.76 16.58 1.76
N PRO A 107 16.43 17.63 1.00
CA PRO A 107 15.06 17.88 0.59
C PRO A 107 14.65 17.02 -0.64
N PRO A 108 13.34 16.78 -0.86
CA PRO A 108 12.84 15.94 -1.94
C PRO A 108 13.08 16.50 -3.35
N ASP A 109 13.43 17.78 -3.47
CA ASP A 109 13.81 18.44 -4.72
C ASP A 109 15.32 18.52 -4.95
N ALA A 110 16.13 17.89 -4.08
CA ALA A 110 17.57 17.86 -4.21
C ALA A 110 18.01 17.17 -5.51
N ALA A 111 18.96 17.78 -6.22
CA ALA A 111 19.55 17.15 -7.40
C ALA A 111 20.32 15.87 -7.00
N GLY A 112 20.17 14.82 -7.81
CA GLY A 112 20.90 13.57 -7.64
C GLY A 112 20.48 12.75 -6.43
N LEU A 113 19.19 12.75 -6.05
CA LEU A 113 18.62 11.74 -5.16
C LEU A 113 18.90 10.33 -5.70
N THR A 114 19.28 9.41 -4.81
CA THR A 114 19.43 8.01 -5.18
C THR A 114 18.04 7.36 -5.32
N PRO A 115 17.92 6.24 -6.03
CA PRO A 115 16.67 5.49 -6.09
C PRO A 115 16.10 5.12 -4.71
N GLU A 116 16.96 4.83 -3.74
CA GLU A 116 16.59 4.44 -2.38
C GLU A 116 15.99 5.62 -1.60
N GLU A 117 16.56 6.82 -1.69
CA GLU A 117 16.01 8.01 -1.06
C GLU A 117 14.68 8.43 -1.71
N LEU A 118 14.60 8.35 -3.04
CA LEU A 118 13.34 8.59 -3.74
C LEU A 118 12.26 7.58 -3.32
N ALA A 119 12.64 6.32 -3.10
CA ALA A 119 11.73 5.30 -2.60
C ALA A 119 11.23 5.63 -1.19
N LEU A 120 12.08 6.16 -0.30
CA LEU A 120 11.67 6.59 1.04
C LEU A 120 10.68 7.77 1.03
N TYR A 121 10.90 8.78 0.19
CA TYR A 121 9.89 9.83 -0.01
C TYR A 121 8.59 9.28 -0.59
N THR A 122 8.70 8.38 -1.56
CA THR A 122 7.53 7.76 -2.19
C THR A 122 6.73 6.93 -1.19
N ALA A 123 7.41 6.18 -0.31
CA ALA A 123 6.81 5.38 0.75
C ALA A 123 5.98 6.23 1.73
N THR A 124 6.48 7.43 2.07
CA THR A 124 5.76 8.41 2.91
C THR A 124 4.49 8.95 2.24
N GLY A 125 4.27 8.59 0.96
CA GLY A 125 3.01 8.74 0.24
C GLY A 125 1.79 8.18 0.98
N PHE A 126 1.95 7.27 1.95
CA PHE A 126 0.89 6.85 2.87
C PHE A 126 0.17 8.04 3.51
N HIS A 127 0.89 9.08 3.95
CA HIS A 127 0.27 10.28 4.53
C HIS A 127 -0.32 11.25 3.49
N ARG A 128 -0.15 10.95 2.20
CA ARG A 128 -0.66 11.74 1.07
C ARG A 128 -1.92 11.13 0.44
N THR A 129 -2.38 9.98 0.92
CA THR A 129 -3.61 9.34 0.45
C THR A 129 -4.87 10.04 0.93
N THR A 130 -4.79 10.78 2.05
CA THR A 130 -5.87 11.59 2.63
C THR A 130 -6.61 12.42 1.57
N PRO A 131 -7.96 12.40 1.57
CA PRO A 131 -8.76 13.24 0.67
C PRO A 131 -8.42 14.72 0.80
N THR A 132 -8.37 15.43 -0.32
CA THR A 132 -7.98 16.84 -0.34
C THR A 132 -9.07 17.68 -1.01
N ASN A 133 -9.58 18.68 -0.29
CA ASN A 133 -10.48 19.66 -0.89
C ASN A 133 -9.68 20.72 -1.66
N VAL A 134 -9.88 20.77 -2.98
CA VAL A 134 -9.19 21.68 -3.90
C VAL A 134 -10.11 22.78 -4.46
N GLU A 135 -11.32 22.93 -3.90
CA GLU A 135 -12.31 23.91 -4.35
C GLU A 135 -11.92 25.35 -4.00
N ALA A 136 -12.35 26.28 -4.85
CA ALA A 136 -12.19 27.70 -4.58
C ALA A 136 -13.12 28.12 -3.43
N GLY A 137 -12.59 28.84 -2.45
CA GLY A 137 -13.35 29.31 -1.28
C GLY A 137 -13.29 28.42 -0.05
N THR A 138 -12.60 27.27 -0.13
CA THR A 138 -12.29 26.43 1.04
C THR A 138 -11.42 27.19 2.03
N ASP A 139 -11.78 27.15 3.32
CA ASP A 139 -10.90 27.63 4.39
C ASP A 139 -9.67 26.71 4.48
N GLN A 140 -8.49 27.30 4.25
CA GLN A 140 -7.25 26.54 4.15
C GLN A 140 -6.86 25.87 5.47
N GLU A 141 -7.17 26.52 6.60
CA GLU A 141 -6.82 25.99 7.91
C GLU A 141 -7.77 24.87 8.32
N GLU A 142 -9.07 25.04 8.08
CA GLU A 142 -10.05 23.96 8.28
C GLU A 142 -9.69 22.73 7.43
N ALA A 143 -9.38 22.93 6.14
CA ALA A 143 -8.97 21.84 5.26
C ALA A 143 -7.69 21.15 5.73
N ARG A 144 -6.71 21.90 6.24
CA ARG A 144 -5.48 21.34 6.81
C ARG A 144 -5.79 20.49 8.04
N VAL A 145 -6.63 20.97 8.95
CA VAL A 145 -7.03 20.26 10.18
C VAL A 145 -7.79 18.97 9.84
N ASN A 146 -8.74 19.02 8.91
CA ASN A 146 -9.47 17.83 8.45
C ASN A 146 -8.53 16.77 7.87
N GLN A 147 -7.51 17.19 7.11
CA GLN A 147 -6.50 16.25 6.61
C GLN A 147 -5.66 15.64 7.75
N VAL A 148 -5.32 16.41 8.78
CA VAL A 148 -4.60 15.87 9.95
C VAL A 148 -5.45 14.85 10.70
N PHE A 149 -6.74 15.13 10.93
CA PHE A 149 -7.66 14.16 11.53
C PHE A 149 -7.75 12.87 10.73
N ASP A 150 -7.86 12.98 9.40
CA ASP A 150 -7.91 11.83 8.50
C ASP A 150 -6.64 10.96 8.58
N ARG A 151 -5.46 11.59 8.61
CA ARG A 151 -4.17 10.89 8.78
C ARG A 151 -4.09 10.16 10.11
N VAL A 152 -4.47 10.82 11.20
CA VAL A 152 -4.50 10.21 12.55
C VAL A 152 -5.45 9.01 12.57
N ASN A 153 -6.69 9.18 12.09
CA ASN A 153 -7.67 8.10 12.03
C ASN A 153 -7.15 6.91 11.23
N THR A 154 -6.61 7.17 10.04
CA THR A 154 -6.12 6.11 9.14
C THR A 154 -4.92 5.38 9.75
N THR A 155 -3.97 6.11 10.33
CA THR A 155 -2.79 5.54 10.98
C THR A 155 -3.21 4.67 12.18
N SER A 156 -4.08 5.18 13.05
CA SER A 156 -4.55 4.45 14.23
C SER A 156 -5.35 3.20 13.86
N MET A 157 -6.23 3.29 12.86
CA MET A 157 -6.99 2.12 12.43
C MET A 157 -6.09 1.03 11.86
N VAL A 158 -5.14 1.39 10.99
CA VAL A 158 -4.38 0.37 10.25
C VAL A 158 -3.19 -0.18 11.05
N TRP A 159 -2.53 0.61 11.91
CA TRP A 159 -1.36 0.16 12.68
C TRP A 159 -1.73 -0.25 14.10
N LEU A 160 -2.65 0.46 14.74
CA LEU A 160 -3.03 0.18 16.14
C LEU A 160 -4.26 -0.73 16.23
N GLY A 161 -5.02 -0.89 15.14
CA GLY A 161 -6.31 -1.60 15.17
C GLY A 161 -7.37 -0.87 16.00
N LEU A 162 -7.22 0.45 16.19
CA LEU A 162 -8.07 1.27 17.06
C LEU A 162 -8.64 2.47 16.32
N THR A 163 -9.92 2.75 16.55
CA THR A 163 -10.54 3.99 16.07
C THR A 163 -10.26 5.12 17.05
N MET A 164 -9.81 6.27 16.53
CA MET A 164 -9.56 7.48 17.33
C MET A 164 -10.45 8.65 16.93
N GLU A 165 -11.45 8.43 16.07
CA GLU A 165 -12.30 9.49 15.52
C GLU A 165 -13.09 10.23 16.61
N CYS A 166 -13.47 9.54 17.67
CA CYS A 166 -14.15 10.13 18.82
C CYS A 166 -13.32 11.27 19.46
N ALA A 167 -11.98 11.16 19.42
CA ALA A 167 -11.07 12.15 20.00
C ALA A 167 -11.02 13.49 19.22
N GLN A 168 -11.69 13.59 18.07
CA GLN A 168 -11.77 14.83 17.31
C GLN A 168 -12.60 15.90 18.01
N CYS A 169 -13.66 15.49 18.72
CA CYS A 169 -14.65 16.40 19.29
C CYS A 169 -14.65 16.42 20.81
N HIS A 170 -14.04 15.42 21.45
CA HIS A 170 -14.01 15.30 22.90
C HIS A 170 -12.77 14.57 23.36
N ASP A 171 -12.33 14.84 24.59
CA ASP A 171 -11.34 13.98 25.23
C ASP A 171 -11.89 12.56 25.33
N HIS A 172 -11.05 11.55 25.09
CA HIS A 172 -11.49 10.17 25.26
C HIS A 172 -11.94 9.97 26.71
N LYS A 173 -13.10 9.34 26.89
CA LYS A 173 -13.68 9.18 28.22
C LYS A 173 -12.84 8.15 28.97
N TYR A 174 -12.08 8.63 29.95
CA TYR A 174 -11.17 7.90 30.85
C TYR A 174 -9.84 7.46 30.23
#